data_AF-A0A7Y1XIL5-F1
#
_entry.id   AF-A0A7Y1XIL5-F1
#
_cell.length_a   1.000
_cell.length_b   1.000
_cell.length_c   1.000
_cell.angle_alpha   90.00
_cell.angle_beta   90.00
_cell.angle_gamma   90.00
#
_symmetry.space_group_name_H-M   'P 1'
#
loop_
_entity.id
_entity.type
_entity.pdbx_description
1 polymer ?
#
loop_
_entity_poly.entity_id
_entity_poly.type
_entity_poly.pdbx_seq_one_letter_code
_entity_poly.pdbx_strand_id
1 'polypeptide(L)'
;SDRQPTPDEVKTRLLYVQAIDTARCLEEGVLTHPADADVGSIFGWGFPPHTGGTLSFIETVGLADFVAEADRLAAQHGARFEVPAGLRSMAENGETYYGLAGKSEARSAA
;
A
#
# COMPACT_ATOMS: atom_id res chain seq x y z
N SER A 1 12.28 -25.65 11.04
CA SER A 1 10.92 -25.12 11.23
C SER A 1 10.13 -25.66 10.08
N ASP A 2 9.30 -26.65 10.33
CA ASP A 2 8.87 -27.63 9.32
C ASP A 2 7.47 -27.32 8.78
N ARG A 3 6.95 -26.12 9.05
CA ARG A 3 5.63 -25.67 8.61
C ARG A 3 5.76 -24.68 7.46
N GLN A 4 5.54 -25.17 6.25
CA GLN A 4 5.45 -24.34 5.05
C GLN A 4 4.15 -23.51 5.10
N PRO A 5 4.19 -22.19 4.85
CA PRO A 5 2.98 -21.37 4.71
C PRO A 5 2.17 -21.81 3.48
N THR A 6 0.86 -21.53 3.52
CA THR A 6 0.00 -21.73 2.34
C THR A 6 0.43 -20.79 1.21
N PRO A 7 0.15 -21.13 -0.06
CA PRO A 7 0.41 -20.24 -1.18
C PRO A 7 -0.23 -18.85 -1.01
N ASP A 8 -1.43 -18.79 -0.42
CA ASP A 8 -2.12 -17.53 -0.15
C ASP A 8 -1.39 -16.71 0.91
N GLU A 9 -0.89 -17.32 1.99
CA GLU A 9 -0.11 -16.59 2.99
C GLU A 9 1.20 -16.04 2.40
N VAL A 10 1.85 -16.81 1.51
CA VAL A 10 3.04 -16.33 0.78
C VAL A 10 2.68 -15.16 -0.13
N LYS A 11 1.58 -15.26 -0.88
CA LYS A 11 1.08 -14.19 -1.76
C LYS A 11 0.79 -12.93 -0.97
N THR A 12 0.01 -13.02 0.11
CA THR A 12 -0.33 -11.89 0.98
C THR A 12 0.95 -11.22 1.50
N ARG A 13 1.88 -11.98 2.07
CA ARG A 13 3.14 -11.43 2.60
C ARG A 13 3.94 -10.69 1.54
N LEU A 14 4.04 -11.24 0.32
CA LEU A 14 4.79 -10.61 -0.76
C LEU A 14 4.11 -9.32 -1.26
N LEU A 15 2.79 -9.32 -1.41
CA LEU A 15 2.08 -8.13 -1.90
C LEU A 15 2.06 -7.01 -0.86
N TYR A 16 1.78 -7.35 0.40
CA TYR A 16 1.66 -6.36 1.47
C TYR A 16 2.99 -5.66 1.77
N VAL A 17 4.11 -6.40 1.84
CA VAL A 17 5.40 -5.77 2.16
C VAL A 17 5.81 -4.73 1.11
N GLN A 18 5.53 -4.99 -0.17
CA GLN A 18 5.83 -4.06 -1.27
C GLN A 18 4.91 -2.84 -1.26
N ALA A 19 3.62 -3.05 -0.99
CA ALA A 19 2.63 -1.98 -0.93
C ALA A 19 2.86 -1.05 0.27
N ILE A 20 3.21 -1.60 1.43
CA ILE A 20 3.59 -0.83 2.62
C ILE A 20 4.83 0.02 2.36
N ASP A 21 5.85 -0.55 1.72
CA ASP A 21 7.06 0.21 1.40
C ASP A 21 6.79 1.32 0.38
N THR A 22 5.91 1.07 -0.59
CA THR A 22 5.46 2.12 -1.52
C THR A 22 4.73 3.25 -0.80
N ALA A 23 3.87 2.93 0.17
CA ALA A 23 3.19 3.93 0.99
C ALA A 23 4.18 4.77 1.81
N ARG A 24 5.23 4.16 2.37
CA ARG A 24 6.31 4.89 3.07
C ARG A 24 7.05 5.83 2.13
N CYS A 25 7.43 5.35 0.95
CA CYS A 25 8.10 6.17 -0.06
C CYS A 25 7.27 7.39 -0.48
N LEU A 26 5.94 7.28 -0.50
CA LEU A 26 5.06 8.43 -0.76
C LEU A 26 5.04 9.41 0.43
N GLU A 27 4.96 8.92 1.67
CA GLU A 27 5.00 9.77 2.88
C GLU A 27 6.35 10.48 3.06
N GLU A 28 7.45 9.82 2.71
CA GLU A 28 8.80 10.37 2.75
C GLU A 28 9.12 11.31 1.58
N GLY A 29 8.22 11.44 0.59
CA GLY A 29 8.41 12.29 -0.58
C GLY A 29 9.39 11.73 -1.62
N VAL A 30 9.78 10.46 -1.51
CA VAL A 30 10.55 9.74 -2.54
C VAL A 30 9.69 9.55 -3.80
N LEU A 31 8.42 9.21 -3.60
CA LEU A 31 7.37 9.28 -4.61
C LEU A 31 6.56 10.54 -4.38
N THR A 32 6.12 11.18 -5.48
CA THR A 32 5.35 12.44 -5.41
C THR A 32 3.89 12.27 -5.80
N HIS A 33 3.57 11.28 -6.64
CA HIS A 33 2.22 11.04 -7.13
C HIS A 33 1.86 9.55 -7.05
N PRO A 34 0.65 9.19 -6.59
CA PRO A 34 0.22 7.79 -6.53
C PRO A 34 0.26 7.07 -7.88
N ALA A 35 -0.10 7.78 -8.96
CA ALA A 35 -0.10 7.21 -10.31
C ALA A 35 1.30 6.76 -10.77
N ASP A 36 2.35 7.52 -10.44
CA ASP A 36 3.72 7.18 -10.79
C ASP A 36 4.18 5.92 -10.03
N ALA A 37 3.76 5.79 -8.77
CA ALA A 37 4.03 4.61 -7.96
C ALA A 37 3.41 3.34 -8.57
N ASP A 38 2.14 3.43 -8.98
CA ASP A 38 1.39 2.31 -9.53
C ASP A 38 1.94 1.89 -10.90
N VAL A 39 2.11 2.84 -11.82
CA VAL A 39 2.72 2.59 -13.15
C VAL A 39 4.14 2.05 -13.00
N GLY A 40 4.93 2.66 -12.11
CA GLY A 40 6.30 2.23 -11.83
C GLY A 40 6.39 0.82 -11.24
N SER A 41 5.48 0.45 -10.34
CA SER A 41 5.45 -0.90 -9.76
C SER A 41 5.13 -1.98 -10.80
N ILE A 42 4.19 -1.70 -11.70
CA ILE A 42 3.77 -2.62 -12.76
C ILE A 42 4.88 -2.79 -13.80
N PHE A 43 5.40 -1.69 -14.35
CA PHE A 43 6.37 -1.75 -15.45
C PHE A 43 7.83 -1.89 -14.99
N GLY A 44 8.12 -1.58 -13.73
CA GLY A 44 9.47 -1.67 -13.17
C GLY A 44 9.84 -3.08 -12.73
N TRP A 45 9.05 -3.67 -11.82
CA TRP A 45 9.35 -5.00 -11.26
C TRP A 45 8.22 -6.03 -11.41
N GLY A 46 7.15 -5.69 -12.12
CA GLY A 46 6.09 -6.63 -12.46
C GLY A 46 5.09 -6.88 -11.32
N PHE A 47 4.78 -5.86 -10.53
CA PHE A 47 3.67 -5.95 -9.58
C PHE A 47 2.36 -6.35 -10.33
N PRO A 48 1.48 -7.20 -9.74
CA PRO A 48 0.35 -7.77 -10.49
C PRO A 48 -0.54 -6.72 -11.17
N PRO A 49 -0.59 -6.66 -12.52
CA PRO A 49 -1.28 -5.56 -13.21
C PRO A 49 -2.78 -5.48 -12.93
N HIS A 50 -3.41 -6.63 -12.64
CA HIS A 50 -4.86 -6.71 -12.36
C HIS A 50 -5.25 -6.06 -11.03
N THR A 51 -4.30 -5.69 -10.15
CA THR A 51 -4.57 -4.94 -8.91
C THR A 51 -4.37 -3.43 -9.08
N GLY A 52 -3.98 -2.96 -10.26
CA GLY A 52 -3.76 -1.55 -10.56
C GLY A 52 -2.41 -0.96 -10.11
N GLY A 53 -1.57 -1.74 -9.43
CA GLY A 53 -0.31 -1.27 -8.83
C GLY A 53 -0.32 -1.40 -7.31
N THR A 54 0.75 -0.97 -6.64
CA THR A 54 0.91 -1.14 -5.18
C THR A 54 -0.03 -0.29 -4.34
N LEU A 55 -0.29 0.97 -4.72
CA LEU A 55 -1.21 1.85 -4.01
C LEU A 55 -2.67 1.56 -4.39
N SER A 56 -2.95 1.30 -5.67
CA SER A 56 -4.26 0.80 -6.10
C SER A 56 -4.62 -0.54 -5.45
N PHE A 57 -3.63 -1.40 -5.17
CA PHE A 57 -3.85 -2.64 -4.41
C PHE A 57 -4.35 -2.36 -2.99
N ILE A 58 -3.77 -1.37 -2.29
CA ILE A 58 -4.26 -0.94 -0.96
C ILE A 58 -5.73 -0.51 -1.05
N GLU A 59 -6.10 0.28 -2.06
CA GLU A 59 -7.50 0.71 -2.25
C GLU A 59 -8.43 -0.45 -2.63
N THR A 60 -7.95 -1.40 -3.43
CA THR A 60 -8.72 -2.58 -3.84
C THR A 60 -9.04 -3.50 -2.67
N VAL A 61 -8.10 -3.65 -1.73
CA VAL A 61 -8.34 -4.35 -0.45
C VAL A 61 -9.27 -3.52 0.44
N GLY A 62 -9.17 -2.19 0.38
CA GLY A 62 -9.76 -1.25 1.31
C GLY A 62 -8.77 -0.93 2.43
N LEU A 63 -8.57 0.35 2.71
CA LEU A 63 -7.49 0.80 3.62
C LEU A 63 -7.63 0.23 5.03
N ALA A 64 -8.85 0.18 5.58
CA ALA A 64 -9.08 -0.38 6.91
C ALA A 64 -8.72 -1.87 6.98
N ASP A 65 -9.17 -2.65 6.00
CA ASP A 65 -8.89 -4.09 5.91
C ASP A 65 -7.39 -4.34 5.63
N PHE A 66 -6.77 -3.50 4.80
CA PHE A 66 -5.34 -3.56 4.54
C PHE A 66 -4.52 -3.29 5.81
N VAL A 67 -4.88 -2.26 6.59
CA VAL A 67 -4.20 -1.96 7.86
C VAL A 67 -4.38 -3.11 8.86
N ALA A 68 -5.59 -3.67 8.98
CA ALA A 68 -5.85 -4.80 9.87
C ALA A 68 -5.02 -6.04 9.49
N GLU A 69 -4.92 -6.37 8.21
CA GLU A 69 -4.13 -7.50 7.74
C GLU A 69 -2.61 -7.23 7.87
N ALA A 70 -2.17 -6.00 7.62
CA ALA A 70 -0.79 -5.58 7.87
C ALA A 70 -0.41 -5.70 9.36
N ASP A 71 -1.31 -5.30 10.27
CA ASP A 71 -1.12 -5.44 11.73
C ASP A 71 -1.01 -6.92 12.13
N ARG A 72 -1.84 -7.80 11.54
CA ARG A 72 -1.72 -9.26 11.71
C ARG A 72 -0.33 -9.75 11.26
N LEU A 73 0.13 -9.32 10.10
CA LEU A 73 1.44 -9.71 9.56
C LEU A 73 2.60 -9.15 10.39
N ALA A 74 2.49 -7.92 10.90
CA ALA A 74 3.49 -7.30 11.76
C ALA A 74 3.65 -8.08 13.07
N ALA A 75 2.53 -8.47 13.70
CA ALA A 75 2.55 -9.30 14.91
C ALA A 75 3.25 -10.67 14.70
N GLN A 76 3.15 -11.25 13.49
CA GLN A 76 3.70 -12.58 13.19
C GLN A 76 5.11 -12.54 12.57
N HIS A 77 5.46 -11.47 11.87
CA HIS A 77 6.62 -11.42 10.98
C HIS A 77 7.49 -10.17 11.12
N GLY A 78 7.16 -9.29 12.08
CA GLY A 78 7.96 -8.15 12.51
C GLY A 78 7.70 -6.86 11.73
N ALA A 79 8.46 -5.83 12.10
CA ALA A 79 8.25 -4.42 11.76
C ALA A 79 8.18 -4.09 10.26
N ARG A 80 8.68 -4.96 9.37
CA ARG A 80 8.56 -4.74 7.91
C ARG A 80 7.11 -4.60 7.44
N PHE A 81 6.15 -5.15 8.18
CA PHE A 81 4.72 -5.05 7.91
C PHE A 81 4.00 -3.93 8.68
N GLU A 82 4.71 -3.10 9.44
CA GLU A 82 4.09 -1.95 10.09
C GLU A 82 3.71 -0.89 9.04
N VAL A 83 2.43 -0.53 8.98
CA VAL A 83 1.96 0.54 8.09
C VAL A 83 2.50 1.91 8.54
N PRO A 84 2.84 2.81 7.59
CA PRO A 84 3.19 4.18 7.95
C PRO A 84 2.01 4.94 8.59
N ALA A 85 2.33 5.98 9.36
CA ALA A 85 1.33 6.71 10.15
C ALA A 85 0.30 7.44 9.27
N GLY A 86 0.72 7.95 8.11
CA GLY A 86 -0.17 8.58 7.13
C GLY A 86 -1.22 7.61 6.60
N LEU A 87 -0.81 6.39 6.21
CA LEU A 87 -1.74 5.35 5.75
C LEU A 87 -2.76 4.97 6.83
N ARG A 88 -2.32 4.82 8.09
CA ARG A 88 -3.24 4.53 9.20
C ARG A 88 -4.25 5.67 9.40
N SER A 89 -3.79 6.91 9.39
CA SER A 89 -4.66 8.10 9.52
C SER A 89 -5.67 8.20 8.38
N MET A 90 -5.25 7.92 7.14
CA MET A 90 -6.14 7.89 5.98
C MET A 90 -7.23 6.82 6.15
N ALA A 91 -6.86 5.63 6.63
CA ALA A 91 -7.81 4.55 6.89
C ALA A 91 -8.87 4.95 7.93
N GLU A 92 -8.45 5.60 9.02
CA GLU A 92 -9.35 6.10 10.08
C GLU A 92 -10.29 7.20 9.58
N ASN A 93 -9.83 8.03 8.66
CA ASN A 93 -10.61 9.15 8.10
C ASN A 93 -11.46 8.78 6.88
N GLY A 94 -11.39 7.53 6.39
CA GLY A 94 -12.09 7.10 5.18
C GLY A 94 -11.57 7.78 3.91
N GLU A 95 -10.29 8.16 3.89
CA GLU A 95 -9.63 8.77 2.74
C GLU A 95 -9.05 7.71 1.80
N THR A 96 -8.64 8.12 0.60
CA THR A 96 -7.99 7.25 -0.39
C THR A 96 -6.86 7.99 -1.08
N TYR A 97 -5.86 7.28 -1.63
CA TYR A 97 -4.73 7.89 -2.33
C TYR A 97 -5.22 8.66 -3.56
N TYR A 98 -6.13 8.08 -4.33
CA TYR A 98 -6.69 8.70 -5.53
C TYR A 98 -7.80 9.73 -5.23
N GLY A 99 -8.45 9.65 -4.06
CA GLY A 99 -9.41 10.66 -3.60
C GLY A 99 -8.77 11.92 -3.02
N LEU A 100 -7.55 11.81 -2.49
CA LEU A 100 -6.73 12.94 -2.02
C LEU A 100 -5.96 13.62 -3.15
N ALA A 101 -5.48 12.85 -4.14
CA ALA A 101 -4.79 13.40 -5.31
C ALA A 101 -5.66 14.45 -6.04
N GLY A 102 -6.96 14.16 -6.24
CA GLY A 102 -7.90 15.10 -6.83
C GLY A 102 -8.15 16.38 -6.00
N LYS A 103 -7.92 16.33 -4.67
CA LYS A 103 -8.02 17.52 -3.79
C LYS A 103 -6.73 18.36 -3.81
N SER A 104 -5.57 17.74 -3.99
CA SER A 104 -4.26 18.42 -4.08
C SER A 104 -4.15 19.25 -5.36
N GLU A 105 -4.51 18.66 -6.51
CA GLU A 105 -4.53 19.36 -7.80
C GLU A 105 -5.49 20.56 -7.77
N ALA A 106 -6.68 20.39 -7.18
CA ALA A 106 -7.66 21.46 -7.03
C ALA A 106 -7.18 22.62 -6.13
N ARG A 107 -6.26 22.37 -5.20
CA ARG A 107 -5.72 23.38 -4.28
C ARG A 107 -4.52 24.13 -4.85
N SER A 108 -3.78 23.53 -5.79
CA SER A 108 -2.67 24.16 -6.51
C SER A 108 -3.16 25.03 -7.69
N ALA A 109 -4.36 24.75 -8.19
CA ALA A 109 -5.00 25.50 -9.29
C ALA A 109 -5.83 26.72 -8.82
N ALA A 110 -5.83 27.05 -7.51
CA ALA A 110 -6.58 28.15 -6.89
C ALA A 110 -5.62 29.17 -6.26
#